data_AF-A0A956LNJ1-F1
#
_entry.id   AF-A0A956LNJ1-F1
#
_cell.length_a   1.000
_cell.length_b   1.000
_cell.length_c   1.000
_cell.angle_alpha   90.00
_cell.angle_beta   90.00
_cell.angle_gamma   90.00
#
_symmetry.space_group_name_H-M   'P 1'
#
loop_
_entity.id
_entity.type
_entity.pdbx_description
1 polymer ?
#
loop_
_entity_poly.entity_id
_entity_poly.type
_entity_poly.pdbx_seq_one_letter_code
_entity_poly.pdbx_strand_id
1 'polypeptide(L)'
;GTVEMIVRRPAVDEREALDVGEPGRVAVALAMEAAFVAMLGDTTTRRVDMLLKRSREISDRYETPESGVYRALVGGLAAFASGRWKECVASMGVARERLDRGRARRNFEFTLRELFELAALYQLGRVTELRARRLEYVHDARERGDLCAETSLRAGDAAVIWLAADDPQGARQDIHEAVRRWPRDAFLAQRAWAFLAERAIDVYEGDGEYAWRRVEETWPRVRSSLLFVGQHVRVMSRFWRANAALLSAADPSRRAARLAIASRHARQLAGERVPHATALAALLRGGIAAARGDVERAALAHKEAARGFEDTDMALLAAATRYRLGKLLGGARGRANVAAAVRYMDEEGIENPARMAAMYAPIWR
;
A
#
# COMPACT_ATOMS: atom_id res chain seq x y z
N GLY A 1 -17.26 -9.98 14.35
CA GLY A 1 -16.25 -9.71 15.40
C GLY A 1 -15.91 -8.24 15.48
N THR A 2 -14.63 -7.85 15.37
CA THR A 2 -14.17 -6.46 15.53
C THR A 2 -14.63 -5.50 14.42
N VAL A 3 -14.60 -5.95 13.15
CA VAL A 3 -15.14 -5.17 12.01
C VAL A 3 -16.61 -4.87 12.20
N GLU A 4 -17.38 -5.87 12.64
CA GLU A 4 -18.82 -5.73 12.84
C GLU A 4 -19.16 -4.78 14.00
N MET A 5 -18.34 -4.74 15.05
CA MET A 5 -18.44 -3.75 16.13
C MET A 5 -18.15 -2.32 15.66
N ILE A 6 -17.10 -2.14 14.84
CA ILE A 6 -16.74 -0.82 14.27
C ILE A 6 -17.84 -0.35 13.30
N VAL A 7 -18.36 -1.26 12.47
CA VAL A 7 -19.44 -1.00 11.52
C VAL A 7 -20.79 -0.78 12.20
N ARG A 8 -21.00 -1.27 13.43
CA ARG A 8 -22.27 -1.10 14.18
C ARG A 8 -22.24 0.00 15.24
N ARG A 9 -21.16 0.77 15.37
CA ARG A 9 -21.16 1.92 16.29
C ARG A 9 -22.29 2.88 15.90
N PRO A 10 -23.14 3.31 16.85
CA PRO A 10 -24.10 4.38 16.59
C PRO A 10 -23.32 5.63 16.22
N ALA A 11 -23.80 6.36 15.22
CA ALA A 11 -23.31 7.70 14.93
C ALA A 11 -23.38 8.51 16.23
N VAL A 12 -22.36 9.34 16.47
CA VAL A 12 -22.36 10.38 17.53
C VAL A 12 -23.75 11.04 17.56
N ASP A 13 -24.29 11.38 18.74
CA ASP A 13 -25.66 11.90 18.88
C ASP A 13 -25.82 13.21 18.08
N GLU A 14 -26.18 13.07 16.79
CA GLU A 14 -26.14 14.13 15.79
C GLU A 14 -27.10 15.27 16.15
N ARG A 15 -28.17 14.95 16.88
CA ARG A 15 -29.20 15.92 17.26
C ARG A 15 -28.71 16.87 18.36
N GLU A 16 -28.13 16.35 19.44
CA GLU A 16 -27.61 17.19 20.52
C GLU A 16 -26.49 18.14 20.05
N ALA A 17 -25.56 17.65 19.20
CA ALA A 17 -24.46 18.48 18.72
C ALA A 17 -24.90 19.58 17.71
N LEU A 18 -25.95 19.31 16.92
CA LEU A 18 -26.56 20.30 16.04
C LEU A 18 -27.36 21.34 16.85
N ASP A 19 -28.01 20.93 17.93
CA ASP A 19 -28.76 21.82 18.84
C ASP A 19 -27.83 22.74 19.66
N VAL A 20 -26.57 22.33 19.90
CA VAL A 20 -25.53 23.13 20.58
C VAL A 20 -24.79 24.08 19.60
N GLY A 21 -25.10 24.05 18.30
CA GLY A 21 -24.62 25.03 17.33
C GLY A 21 -23.22 24.78 16.74
N GLU A 22 -22.74 23.52 16.71
CA GLU A 22 -21.43 23.16 16.11
C GLU A 22 -21.54 22.32 14.81
N PRO A 23 -22.31 22.73 13.78
CA PRO A 23 -22.56 21.92 12.58
C PRO A 23 -21.27 21.59 11.80
N GLY A 24 -20.28 22.47 11.82
CA GLY A 24 -18.97 22.21 11.20
C GLY A 24 -18.24 21.03 11.83
N ARG A 25 -18.25 20.90 13.16
CA ARG A 25 -17.60 19.77 13.84
C ARG A 25 -18.31 18.45 13.56
N VAL A 26 -19.65 18.47 13.48
CA VAL A 26 -20.42 17.28 13.11
C VAL A 26 -20.10 16.84 11.67
N ALA A 27 -20.05 17.77 10.73
CA ALA A 27 -19.70 17.47 9.34
C ALA A 27 -18.30 16.87 9.20
N VAL A 28 -17.32 17.41 9.94
CA VAL A 28 -15.95 16.89 9.99
C VAL A 28 -15.89 15.51 10.65
N ALA A 29 -16.59 15.30 11.77
CA ALA A 29 -16.63 14.01 12.46
C ALA A 29 -17.20 12.91 11.57
N LEU A 30 -18.29 13.17 10.84
CA LEU A 30 -18.88 12.23 9.89
C LEU A 30 -17.92 11.92 8.72
N ALA A 31 -17.22 12.93 8.21
CA ALA A 31 -16.20 12.72 7.19
C ALA A 31 -15.04 11.87 7.73
N MET A 32 -14.60 12.09 8.97
CA MET A 32 -13.56 11.26 9.60
C MET A 32 -14.01 9.83 9.88
N GLU A 33 -15.25 9.61 10.28
CA GLU A 33 -15.80 8.26 10.36
C GLU A 33 -15.80 7.60 8.98
N ALA A 34 -16.21 8.32 7.93
CA ALA A 34 -16.18 7.81 6.56
C ALA A 34 -14.75 7.43 6.11
N ALA A 35 -13.74 8.21 6.49
CA ALA A 35 -12.33 7.89 6.24
C ALA A 35 -11.91 6.57 6.93
N PHE A 36 -12.23 6.39 8.20
CA PHE A 36 -11.90 5.15 8.92
C PHE A 36 -12.64 3.94 8.35
N VAL A 37 -13.91 4.10 7.99
CA VAL A 37 -14.72 3.06 7.38
C VAL A 37 -14.18 2.69 6.00
N ALA A 38 -13.81 3.67 5.16
CA ALA A 38 -13.24 3.44 3.84
C ALA A 38 -11.98 2.55 3.89
N MET A 39 -11.10 2.74 4.88
CA MET A 39 -9.90 1.93 5.04
C MET A 39 -10.16 0.43 5.25
N LEU A 40 -11.36 0.05 5.69
CA LEU A 40 -11.75 -1.35 5.86
C LEU A 40 -11.93 -2.09 4.51
N GLY A 41 -12.07 -1.34 3.41
CA GLY A 41 -12.16 -1.85 2.04
C GLY A 41 -13.56 -1.73 1.42
N ASP A 42 -13.67 -2.27 0.20
CA ASP A 42 -14.83 -2.08 -0.71
C ASP A 42 -16.18 -2.58 -0.19
N THR A 43 -16.20 -3.47 0.80
CA THR A 43 -17.47 -3.92 1.38
C THR A 43 -18.19 -2.81 2.17
N THR A 44 -17.50 -1.71 2.43
CA THR A 44 -18.03 -0.58 3.22
C THR A 44 -18.51 0.60 2.38
N THR A 45 -18.39 0.55 1.05
CA THR A 45 -18.71 1.67 0.14
C THR A 45 -20.07 2.30 0.42
N ARG A 46 -21.13 1.50 0.63
CA ARG A 46 -22.47 2.03 0.95
C ARG A 46 -22.50 2.87 2.23
N ARG A 47 -21.75 2.47 3.27
CA ARG A 47 -21.68 3.23 4.54
C ARG A 47 -20.83 4.49 4.37
N VAL A 48 -19.72 4.41 3.62
CA VAL A 48 -18.90 5.57 3.27
C VAL A 48 -19.75 6.60 2.52
N ASP A 49 -20.51 6.18 1.50
CA ASP A 49 -21.37 7.05 0.71
C ASP A 49 -22.46 7.72 1.56
N MET A 50 -23.05 6.97 2.50
CA MET A 50 -24.04 7.49 3.44
C MET A 50 -23.46 8.57 4.36
N LEU A 51 -22.33 8.29 5.02
CA LEU A 51 -21.66 9.23 5.93
C LEU A 51 -21.20 10.49 5.18
N LEU A 52 -20.67 10.32 3.97
CA LEU A 52 -20.30 11.43 3.11
C LEU A 52 -21.50 12.25 2.65
N LYS A 53 -22.62 11.62 2.30
CA LYS A 53 -23.85 12.32 1.94
C LYS A 53 -24.33 13.17 3.12
N ARG A 54 -24.34 12.61 4.33
CA ARG A 54 -24.75 13.32 5.54
C ARG A 54 -23.83 14.50 5.86
N SER A 55 -22.51 14.29 5.79
CA SER A 55 -21.51 15.34 5.95
C SER A 55 -21.72 16.49 4.95
N ARG A 56 -22.04 16.17 3.68
CA ARG A 56 -22.37 17.17 2.64
C ARG A 56 -23.63 17.96 2.96
N GLU A 57 -24.74 17.28 3.29
CA GLU A 57 -26.01 17.94 3.64
C GLU A 57 -25.85 18.97 4.77
N ILE A 58 -25.04 18.65 5.78
CA ILE A 58 -24.73 19.58 6.89
C ILE A 58 -23.83 20.71 6.39
N SER A 59 -22.79 20.40 5.62
CA SER A 59 -21.83 21.41 5.15
C SER A 59 -22.46 22.44 4.22
N ASP A 60 -23.32 21.98 3.30
CA ASP A 60 -24.01 22.83 2.33
C ASP A 60 -25.06 23.71 3.02
N ARG A 61 -25.72 23.20 4.07
CA ARG A 61 -26.74 23.95 4.84
C ARG A 61 -26.15 25.05 5.72
N TYR A 62 -24.93 24.87 6.23
CA TYR A 62 -24.30 25.77 7.21
C TYR A 62 -23.02 26.44 6.68
N GLU A 63 -22.78 26.37 5.37
CA GLU A 63 -21.67 27.03 4.65
C GLU A 63 -20.30 26.83 5.31
N THR A 64 -19.92 25.59 5.65
CA THR A 64 -18.67 25.30 6.36
C THR A 64 -17.51 25.02 5.38
N PRO A 65 -16.57 25.96 5.12
CA PRO A 65 -15.60 25.83 4.02
C PRO A 65 -14.56 24.72 4.26
N GLU A 66 -14.27 24.41 5.53
CA GLU A 66 -13.36 23.35 5.97
C GLU A 66 -13.81 21.97 5.46
N SER A 67 -15.11 21.77 5.27
CA SER A 67 -15.68 20.51 4.75
C SER A 67 -15.15 20.10 3.38
N GLY A 68 -14.74 21.05 2.53
CA GLY A 68 -14.23 20.79 1.19
C GLY A 68 -12.89 20.04 1.18
N VAL A 69 -12.08 20.23 2.21
CA VAL A 69 -10.82 19.51 2.43
C VAL A 69 -11.12 18.07 2.82
N TYR A 70 -11.96 17.90 3.85
CA TYR A 70 -12.32 16.58 4.37
C TYR A 70 -13.05 15.73 3.32
N ARG A 71 -13.90 16.34 2.49
CA ARG A 71 -14.53 15.65 1.34
C ARG A 71 -13.50 15.11 0.35
N ALA A 72 -12.49 15.91 0.01
CA ALA A 72 -11.43 15.49 -0.90
C ALA A 72 -10.57 14.37 -0.28
N LEU A 73 -10.22 14.51 1.01
CA LEU A 73 -9.49 13.48 1.76
C LEU A 73 -10.25 12.15 1.78
N VAL A 74 -11.52 12.14 2.17
CA VAL A 74 -12.32 10.91 2.24
C VAL A 74 -12.54 10.32 0.85
N GLY A 75 -12.80 11.15 -0.17
CA GLY A 75 -12.88 10.70 -1.56
C GLY A 75 -11.61 9.99 -2.00
N GLY A 76 -10.44 10.54 -1.65
CA GLY A 76 -9.15 9.93 -1.92
C GLY A 76 -8.94 8.61 -1.18
N LEU A 77 -9.31 8.52 0.10
CA LEU A 77 -9.22 7.30 0.89
C LEU A 77 -10.15 6.20 0.37
N ALA A 78 -11.37 6.56 -0.05
CA ALA A 78 -12.30 5.62 -0.68
C ALA A 78 -11.78 5.13 -2.04
N ALA A 79 -11.21 6.02 -2.85
CA ALA A 79 -10.56 5.66 -4.09
C ALA A 79 -9.37 4.71 -3.85
N PHE A 80 -8.54 4.99 -2.84
CA PHE A 80 -7.43 4.13 -2.44
C PHE A 80 -7.90 2.74 -2.00
N ALA A 81 -8.94 2.67 -1.17
CA ALA A 81 -9.49 1.40 -0.69
C ALA A 81 -9.95 0.48 -1.84
N SER A 82 -10.51 1.06 -2.89
CA SER A 82 -10.94 0.34 -4.10
C SER A 82 -9.85 0.14 -5.15
N GLY A 83 -8.62 0.56 -4.89
CA GLY A 83 -7.53 0.49 -5.85
C GLY A 83 -7.63 1.45 -7.04
N ARG A 84 -8.42 2.52 -6.94
CA ARG A 84 -8.46 3.62 -7.91
C ARG A 84 -7.36 4.63 -7.60
N TRP A 85 -6.12 4.24 -7.82
CA TRP A 85 -4.94 4.97 -7.34
C TRP A 85 -4.82 6.38 -7.94
N LYS A 86 -5.10 6.54 -9.25
CA LYS A 86 -5.08 7.86 -9.91
C LYS A 86 -6.09 8.83 -9.30
N GLU A 87 -7.31 8.35 -9.02
CA GLU A 87 -8.34 9.14 -8.35
C GLU A 87 -7.95 9.51 -6.93
N CYS A 88 -7.25 8.61 -6.20
CA CYS A 88 -6.68 8.93 -4.90
C CYS A 88 -5.70 10.11 -5.01
N VAL A 89 -4.68 10.02 -5.88
CA VAL A 89 -3.69 11.09 -6.07
C VAL A 89 -4.37 12.41 -6.45
N ALA A 90 -5.30 12.39 -7.39
CA ALA A 90 -6.05 13.60 -7.80
C ALA A 90 -6.83 14.21 -6.62
N SER A 91 -7.52 13.37 -5.83
CA SER A 91 -8.29 13.83 -4.67
C SER A 91 -7.39 14.39 -3.56
N MET A 92 -6.24 13.76 -3.32
CA MET A 92 -5.25 14.26 -2.35
C MET A 92 -4.62 15.58 -2.80
N GLY A 93 -4.42 15.77 -4.11
CA GLY A 93 -3.97 17.04 -4.69
C GLY A 93 -4.99 18.17 -4.51
N VAL A 94 -6.27 17.88 -4.73
CA VAL A 94 -7.36 18.82 -4.47
C VAL A 94 -7.47 19.16 -2.98
N ALA A 95 -7.30 18.18 -2.09
CA ALA A 95 -7.26 18.43 -0.65
C ALA A 95 -6.08 19.36 -0.29
N ARG A 96 -4.90 19.11 -0.85
CA ARG A 96 -3.70 19.94 -0.67
C ARG A 96 -3.92 21.40 -1.10
N GLU A 97 -4.43 21.62 -2.32
CA GLU A 97 -4.70 22.97 -2.84
C GLU A 97 -5.66 23.77 -1.93
N ARG A 98 -6.68 23.09 -1.38
CA ARG A 98 -7.64 23.73 -0.45
C ARG A 98 -7.02 24.03 0.91
N LEU A 99 -6.13 23.17 1.38
CA LEU A 99 -5.38 23.40 2.62
C LEU A 99 -4.44 24.60 2.48
N ASP A 100 -3.78 24.73 1.35
CA ASP A 100 -2.86 25.85 1.06
C ASP A 100 -3.59 27.19 0.92
N ARG A 101 -4.83 27.18 0.42
CA ARG A 101 -5.70 28.38 0.31
C ARG A 101 -6.43 28.75 1.60
N GLY A 102 -6.60 27.80 2.51
CA GLY A 102 -7.37 27.97 3.73
C GLY A 102 -6.52 28.44 4.92
N ARG A 103 -7.20 28.82 6.02
CA ARG A 103 -6.57 28.95 7.35
C ARG A 103 -6.72 27.67 8.19
N ALA A 104 -6.99 26.53 7.54
CA ALA A 104 -7.23 25.26 8.23
C ALA A 104 -6.00 24.87 9.04
N ARG A 105 -6.20 24.54 10.33
CA ARG A 105 -5.09 24.08 11.19
C ARG A 105 -4.52 22.77 10.63
N ARG A 106 -3.19 22.71 10.50
CA ARG A 106 -2.48 21.48 10.15
C ARG A 106 -2.59 20.46 11.29
N ASN A 107 -3.47 19.48 11.13
CA ASN A 107 -3.75 18.41 12.09
C ASN A 107 -3.42 17.02 11.48
N PHE A 108 -3.64 15.93 12.22
CA PHE A 108 -3.37 14.54 11.84
C PHE A 108 -3.94 14.13 10.45
N GLU A 109 -5.01 14.78 10.01
CA GLU A 109 -5.65 14.55 8.72
C GLU A 109 -4.75 14.93 7.53
N PHE A 110 -3.82 15.87 7.74
CA PHE A 110 -2.76 16.15 6.77
C PHE A 110 -1.87 14.93 6.61
N THR A 111 -1.39 14.36 7.71
CA THR A 111 -0.54 13.15 7.69
C THR A 111 -1.21 12.01 6.93
N LEU A 112 -2.53 11.80 7.10
CA LEU A 112 -3.27 10.81 6.33
C LEU A 112 -3.27 11.13 4.83
N ARG A 113 -3.54 12.37 4.44
CA ARG A 113 -3.49 12.80 3.04
C ARG A 113 -2.13 12.48 2.42
N GLU A 114 -1.03 12.88 3.06
CA GLU A 114 0.32 12.70 2.51
C GLU A 114 0.69 11.21 2.45
N LEU A 115 0.40 10.46 3.52
CA LEU A 115 0.66 9.03 3.58
C LEU A 115 -0.04 8.26 2.46
N PHE A 116 -1.32 8.53 2.21
CA PHE A 116 -2.11 7.83 1.21
C PHE A 116 -1.83 8.32 -0.22
N GLU A 117 -1.39 9.58 -0.41
CA GLU A 117 -0.84 10.02 -1.68
C GLU A 117 0.45 9.26 -2.01
N LEU A 118 1.39 9.16 -1.06
CA LEU A 118 2.63 8.40 -1.26
C LEU A 118 2.32 6.91 -1.51
N ALA A 119 1.42 6.31 -0.74
CA ALA A 119 1.03 4.92 -0.98
C ALA A 119 0.40 4.74 -2.38
N ALA A 120 -0.45 5.67 -2.84
CA ALA A 120 -1.05 5.61 -4.17
C ALA A 120 -0.01 5.79 -5.29
N LEU A 121 0.95 6.71 -5.15
CA LEU A 121 2.06 6.89 -6.08
C LEU A 121 2.93 5.63 -6.16
N TYR A 122 3.16 4.97 -5.02
CA TYR A 122 3.83 3.67 -4.98
C TYR A 122 3.04 2.59 -5.74
N GLN A 123 1.72 2.47 -5.49
CA GLN A 123 0.90 1.50 -6.22
C GLN A 123 0.90 1.75 -7.74
N LEU A 124 0.88 3.03 -8.15
CA LEU A 124 0.99 3.42 -9.56
C LEU A 124 2.37 3.10 -10.17
N GLY A 125 3.41 2.94 -9.35
CA GLY A 125 4.78 2.78 -9.80
C GLY A 125 5.47 4.08 -10.24
N ARG A 126 4.91 5.26 -9.86
CA ARG A 126 5.48 6.59 -10.15
C ARG A 126 6.57 6.93 -9.12
N VAL A 127 7.66 6.17 -9.15
CA VAL A 127 8.75 6.20 -8.17
C VAL A 127 9.45 7.56 -8.15
N THR A 128 9.64 8.20 -9.30
CA THR A 128 10.30 9.52 -9.36
C THR A 128 9.47 10.58 -8.63
N GLU A 129 8.16 10.63 -8.89
CA GLU A 129 7.28 11.57 -8.19
C GLU A 129 7.12 11.20 -6.71
N LEU A 130 7.00 9.92 -6.39
CA LEU A 130 6.98 9.43 -5.01
C LEU A 130 8.19 9.96 -4.23
N ARG A 131 9.40 9.87 -4.80
CA ARG A 131 10.63 10.39 -4.20
C ARG A 131 10.54 11.89 -3.94
N ALA A 132 10.16 12.67 -4.95
CA ALA A 132 10.06 14.12 -4.83
C ALA A 132 9.07 14.54 -3.73
N ARG A 133 7.86 13.96 -3.74
CA ARG A 133 6.80 14.24 -2.75
C ARG A 133 7.21 13.82 -1.35
N ARG A 134 7.83 12.66 -1.20
CA ARG A 134 8.27 12.17 0.11
C ARG A 134 9.33 13.09 0.72
N LEU A 135 10.31 13.54 -0.06
CA LEU A 135 11.35 14.46 0.43
C LEU A 135 10.74 15.79 0.89
N GLU A 136 9.82 16.35 0.10
CA GLU A 136 9.05 17.54 0.46
C GLU A 136 8.30 17.34 1.80
N TYR A 137 7.49 16.29 1.91
CA TYR A 137 6.64 16.07 3.09
C TYR A 137 7.43 15.73 4.35
N VAL A 138 8.53 14.98 4.23
CA VAL A 138 9.40 14.68 5.38
C VAL A 138 10.11 15.94 5.87
N HIS A 139 10.56 16.81 4.97
CA HIS A 139 11.17 18.08 5.35
C HIS A 139 10.17 18.98 6.08
N ASP A 140 8.99 19.16 5.51
CA ASP A 140 7.90 19.96 6.07
C ASP A 140 7.41 19.42 7.44
N ALA A 141 7.32 18.09 7.60
CA ALA A 141 7.02 17.47 8.89
C ALA A 141 8.08 17.74 9.96
N ARG A 142 9.37 17.73 9.58
CA ARG A 142 10.49 18.02 10.49
C ARG A 142 10.50 19.48 10.93
N GLU A 143 10.29 20.41 10.03
CA GLU A 143 10.25 21.85 10.35
C GLU A 143 9.16 22.17 11.39
N ARG A 144 8.05 21.44 11.35
CA ARG A 144 6.95 21.57 12.33
C ARG A 144 7.13 20.75 13.61
N GLY A 145 8.13 19.88 13.68
CA GLY A 145 8.29 18.94 14.80
C GLY A 145 7.20 17.85 14.86
N ASP A 146 6.53 17.54 13.75
CA ASP A 146 5.51 16.48 13.69
C ASP A 146 6.18 15.10 13.54
N LEU A 147 6.54 14.51 14.68
CA LEU A 147 7.15 13.18 14.73
C LEU A 147 6.24 12.08 14.14
N CYS A 148 4.92 12.22 14.27
CA CYS A 148 3.95 11.27 13.76
C CYS A 148 3.98 11.23 12.22
N ALA A 149 3.91 12.41 11.61
CA ALA A 149 4.03 12.57 10.16
C ALA A 149 5.40 12.12 9.67
N GLU A 150 6.48 12.65 10.25
CA GLU A 150 7.85 12.32 9.84
C GLU A 150 8.06 10.80 9.81
N THR A 151 7.67 10.11 10.87
CA THR A 151 7.86 8.66 10.96
C THR A 151 7.02 7.90 9.94
N SER A 152 5.75 8.29 9.79
CA SER A 152 4.82 7.59 8.90
C SER A 152 5.22 7.74 7.43
N LEU A 153 5.74 8.91 7.04
CA LEU A 153 6.18 9.21 5.67
C LEU A 153 7.55 8.60 5.34
N ARG A 154 8.37 8.36 6.37
CA ARG A 154 9.66 7.68 6.19
C ARG A 154 9.51 6.17 6.05
N ALA A 155 8.48 5.60 6.67
CA ALA A 155 8.18 4.17 6.68
C ALA A 155 7.15 3.74 5.61
N GLY A 156 6.78 2.46 5.61
CA GLY A 156 5.74 1.93 4.73
C GLY A 156 6.13 1.87 3.24
N ASP A 157 5.15 2.04 2.37
CA ASP A 157 5.27 1.91 0.92
C ASP A 157 6.29 2.89 0.31
N ALA A 158 6.45 4.06 0.93
CA ALA A 158 7.38 5.10 0.47
C ALA A 158 8.86 4.72 0.62
N ALA A 159 9.19 3.66 1.38
CA ALA A 159 10.56 3.16 1.52
C ALA A 159 11.13 2.58 0.22
N VAL A 160 10.30 2.29 -0.79
CA VAL A 160 10.76 1.78 -2.10
C VAL A 160 11.76 2.71 -2.78
N ILE A 161 11.76 4.03 -2.46
CA ILE A 161 12.68 4.99 -3.09
C ILE A 161 14.15 4.63 -2.85
N TRP A 162 14.44 3.98 -1.73
CA TRP A 162 15.79 3.50 -1.41
C TRP A 162 16.15 2.28 -2.26
N LEU A 163 15.20 1.36 -2.42
CA LEU A 163 15.37 0.17 -3.26
C LEU A 163 15.47 0.53 -4.75
N ALA A 164 14.81 1.60 -5.19
CA ALA A 164 14.97 2.14 -6.53
C ALA A 164 16.39 2.66 -6.77
N ALA A 165 17.05 3.22 -5.73
CA ALA A 165 18.45 3.62 -5.77
C ALA A 165 19.42 2.49 -5.38
N ASP A 166 18.97 1.23 -5.46
CA ASP A 166 19.72 0.03 -5.05
C ASP A 166 20.39 0.10 -3.66
N ASP A 167 19.79 0.87 -2.72
CA ASP A 167 20.32 1.12 -1.37
C ASP A 167 19.41 0.51 -0.27
N PRO A 168 19.39 -0.82 -0.10
CA PRO A 168 18.63 -1.46 0.96
C PRO A 168 19.13 -1.09 2.36
N GLN A 169 20.42 -0.74 2.50
CA GLN A 169 21.01 -0.43 3.79
C GLN A 169 20.59 0.94 4.29
N GLY A 170 20.57 1.95 3.41
CA GLY A 170 19.99 3.26 3.66
C GLY A 170 18.51 3.15 4.01
N ALA A 171 17.75 2.29 3.32
CA ALA A 171 16.36 2.02 3.66
C ALA A 171 16.19 1.55 5.12
N ARG A 172 17.02 0.59 5.56
CA ARG A 172 16.99 0.07 6.94
C ARG A 172 17.36 1.14 7.96
N GLN A 173 18.41 1.91 7.69
CA GLN A 173 18.88 2.97 8.57
C GLN A 173 17.80 4.05 8.75
N ASP A 174 17.20 4.48 7.64
CA ASP A 174 16.16 5.51 7.61
C ASP A 174 14.90 5.08 8.38
N ILE A 175 14.42 3.84 8.16
CA ILE A 175 13.29 3.29 8.92
C ILE A 175 13.64 3.15 10.41
N HIS A 176 14.82 2.62 10.72
CA HIS A 176 15.24 2.41 12.10
C HIS A 176 15.36 3.74 12.88
N GLU A 177 15.91 4.77 12.26
CA GLU A 177 15.99 6.11 12.85
C GLU A 177 14.59 6.69 13.08
N ALA A 178 13.70 6.57 12.08
CA ALA A 178 12.32 7.05 12.18
C ALA A 178 11.57 6.41 13.37
N VAL A 179 11.71 5.10 13.58
CA VAL A 179 11.00 4.40 14.68
C VAL A 179 11.72 4.44 16.03
N ARG A 180 12.98 4.90 16.10
CA ARG A 180 13.79 4.87 17.34
C ARG A 180 13.16 5.70 18.47
N ARG A 181 12.50 6.81 18.12
CA ARG A 181 11.88 7.73 19.08
C ARG A 181 10.55 7.22 19.66
N TRP A 182 10.03 6.11 19.16
CA TRP A 182 8.77 5.53 19.61
C TRP A 182 9.00 4.45 20.68
N PRO A 183 8.10 4.28 21.68
CA PRO A 183 8.19 3.20 22.65
C PRO A 183 8.31 1.82 22.00
N ARG A 184 9.13 0.93 22.55
CA ARG A 184 9.36 -0.42 21.99
C ARG A 184 8.17 -1.36 22.24
N ASP A 185 7.42 -1.11 23.31
CA ASP A 185 6.43 -2.06 23.84
C ASP A 185 5.02 -1.83 23.26
N ALA A 186 4.79 -0.71 22.56
CA ALA A 186 3.53 -0.40 21.91
C ALA A 186 3.57 -0.71 20.40
N PHE A 187 2.65 -1.55 19.90
CA PHE A 187 2.50 -1.83 18.46
C PHE A 187 1.63 -0.75 17.79
N LEU A 188 2.22 0.44 17.62
CA LEU A 188 1.59 1.60 16.99
C LEU A 188 1.63 1.49 15.46
N ALA A 189 0.79 2.27 14.78
CA ALA A 189 0.72 2.33 13.31
C ALA A 189 2.09 2.52 12.65
N GLN A 190 2.92 3.40 13.19
CA GLN A 190 4.27 3.70 12.72
C GLN A 190 5.17 2.46 12.69
N ARG A 191 5.11 1.62 13.74
CA ARG A 191 5.89 0.37 13.79
C ARG A 191 5.38 -0.67 12.81
N ALA A 192 4.08 -0.70 12.56
CA ALA A 192 3.51 -1.59 11.55
C ALA A 192 3.81 -1.13 10.11
N TRP A 193 3.89 0.18 9.85
CA TRP A 193 4.35 0.71 8.56
C TRP A 193 5.83 0.40 8.33
N ALA A 194 6.67 0.58 9.35
CA ALA A 194 8.07 0.17 9.30
C ALA A 194 8.18 -1.33 9.02
N PHE A 195 7.36 -2.13 9.70
CA PHE A 195 7.29 -3.57 9.48
C PHE A 195 6.98 -3.95 8.02
N LEU A 196 6.00 -3.31 7.38
CA LEU A 196 5.66 -3.56 5.98
C LEU A 196 6.83 -3.24 5.04
N ALA A 197 7.50 -2.11 5.26
CA ALA A 197 8.65 -1.69 4.47
C ALA A 197 9.83 -2.66 4.58
N GLU A 198 10.14 -3.12 5.80
CA GLU A 198 11.22 -4.07 6.04
C GLU A 198 11.08 -5.36 5.22
N ARG A 199 9.86 -5.82 4.95
CA ARG A 199 9.64 -7.03 4.16
C ARG A 199 10.01 -6.87 2.70
N ALA A 200 9.71 -5.73 2.11
CA ALA A 200 10.15 -5.41 0.75
C ALA A 200 11.68 -5.39 0.69
N ILE A 201 12.34 -4.78 1.69
CA ILE A 201 13.81 -4.75 1.79
C ILE A 201 14.39 -6.16 1.93
N ASP A 202 13.87 -6.98 2.84
CA ASP A 202 14.36 -8.34 3.10
C ASP A 202 14.26 -9.20 1.82
N VAL A 203 13.17 -9.07 1.06
CA VAL A 203 12.99 -9.81 -0.21
C VAL A 203 13.88 -9.23 -1.32
N TYR A 204 14.07 -7.90 -1.37
CA TYR A 204 14.96 -7.24 -2.33
C TYR A 204 16.43 -7.67 -2.17
N GLU A 205 16.88 -7.95 -0.95
CA GLU A 205 18.22 -8.50 -0.68
C GLU A 205 18.42 -9.93 -1.15
N GLY A 206 17.34 -10.69 -1.38
CA GLY A 206 17.41 -12.01 -2.00
C GLY A 206 17.74 -13.15 -1.04
N ASP A 207 18.01 -12.89 0.24
CA ASP A 207 18.15 -13.95 1.26
C ASP A 207 16.77 -14.46 1.70
N GLY A 208 16.34 -15.55 1.07
CA GLY A 208 15.04 -16.17 1.28
C GLY A 208 14.80 -16.64 2.71
N GLU A 209 15.77 -17.31 3.34
CA GLU A 209 15.60 -17.84 4.70
C GLU A 209 15.59 -16.71 5.73
N TYR A 210 16.44 -15.70 5.56
CA TYR A 210 16.44 -14.52 6.41
C TYR A 210 15.09 -13.78 6.31
N ALA A 211 14.61 -13.52 5.09
CA ALA A 211 13.33 -12.86 4.85
C ALA A 211 12.16 -13.67 5.45
N TRP A 212 12.15 -14.98 5.24
CA TRP A 212 11.12 -15.86 5.80
C TRP A 212 11.10 -15.85 7.33
N ARG A 213 12.26 -16.03 7.98
CA ARG A 213 12.37 -16.03 9.44
C ARG A 213 11.79 -14.75 10.03
N ARG A 214 12.21 -13.60 9.52
CA ARG A 214 11.73 -12.30 10.01
C ARG A 214 10.24 -12.12 9.82
N VAL A 215 9.69 -12.53 8.68
CA VAL A 215 8.24 -12.51 8.42
C VAL A 215 7.48 -13.35 9.44
N GLU A 216 7.94 -14.56 9.74
CA GLU A 216 7.25 -15.44 10.68
C GLU A 216 7.29 -14.94 12.12
N GLU A 217 8.44 -14.43 12.58
CA GLU A 217 8.63 -13.91 13.94
C GLU A 217 7.60 -12.80 14.29
N THR A 218 7.21 -12.04 13.28
CA THR A 218 6.39 -10.82 13.41
C THR A 218 4.94 -11.02 13.00
N TRP A 219 4.65 -12.05 12.20
CA TRP A 219 3.33 -12.33 11.65
C TRP A 219 2.21 -12.39 12.69
N PRO A 220 2.37 -13.04 13.87
CA PRO A 220 1.32 -13.07 14.89
C PRO A 220 0.90 -11.67 15.37
N ARG A 221 1.87 -10.76 15.55
CA ARG A 221 1.63 -9.38 16.01
C ARG A 221 0.91 -8.55 14.96
N VAL A 222 1.30 -8.71 13.71
CA VAL A 222 0.65 -8.03 12.58
C VAL A 222 -0.79 -8.50 12.46
N ARG A 223 -1.01 -9.83 12.48
CA ARG A 223 -2.34 -10.43 12.32
C ARG A 223 -3.32 -10.05 13.44
N SER A 224 -2.83 -9.84 14.66
CA SER A 224 -3.67 -9.43 15.80
C SER A 224 -3.88 -7.91 15.89
N SER A 225 -3.16 -7.12 15.10
CA SER A 225 -3.28 -5.65 15.12
C SER A 225 -4.54 -5.16 14.41
N LEU A 226 -5.04 -3.99 14.83
CA LEU A 226 -6.17 -3.31 14.16
C LEU A 226 -5.84 -2.90 12.73
N LEU A 227 -4.56 -2.76 12.37
CA LEU A 227 -4.14 -2.36 11.02
C LEU A 227 -4.39 -3.46 10.00
N PHE A 228 -4.31 -4.73 10.42
CA PHE A 228 -4.62 -5.87 9.57
C PHE A 228 -6.11 -5.96 9.19
N VAL A 229 -6.96 -5.19 9.87
CA VAL A 229 -8.35 -5.00 9.48
C VAL A 229 -8.46 -4.15 8.20
N GLY A 230 -7.52 -3.21 7.98
CA GLY A 230 -7.45 -2.44 6.75
C GLY A 230 -7.11 -3.31 5.55
N GLN A 231 -7.87 -3.19 4.45
CA GLN A 231 -7.74 -4.06 3.28
C GLN A 231 -6.35 -3.99 2.65
N HIS A 232 -5.79 -2.79 2.50
CA HIS A 232 -4.45 -2.57 1.94
C HIS A 232 -3.36 -3.29 2.73
N VAL A 233 -3.29 -3.05 4.04
CA VAL A 233 -2.31 -3.69 4.93
C VAL A 233 -2.45 -5.20 4.86
N ARG A 234 -3.68 -5.72 4.88
CA ARG A 234 -3.95 -7.16 4.79
C ARG A 234 -3.49 -7.77 3.47
N VAL A 235 -3.77 -7.11 2.35
CA VAL A 235 -3.33 -7.52 1.00
C VAL A 235 -1.81 -7.53 0.93
N MET A 236 -1.16 -6.41 1.24
CA MET A 236 0.29 -6.28 1.12
C MET A 236 1.05 -7.18 2.10
N SER A 237 0.56 -7.33 3.33
CA SER A 237 1.17 -8.26 4.30
C SER A 237 1.15 -9.71 3.80
N ARG A 238 0.05 -10.15 3.19
CA ARG A 238 -0.05 -11.49 2.61
C ARG A 238 0.84 -11.64 1.39
N PHE A 239 0.88 -10.63 0.52
CA PHE A 239 1.73 -10.62 -0.66
C PHE A 239 3.21 -10.74 -0.28
N TRP A 240 3.70 -9.92 0.64
CA TRP A 240 5.09 -9.97 1.09
C TRP A 240 5.44 -11.27 1.82
N ARG A 241 4.53 -11.79 2.65
CA ARG A 241 4.72 -13.11 3.28
C ARG A 241 4.79 -14.24 2.25
N ALA A 242 3.97 -14.17 1.20
CA ALA A 242 4.01 -15.14 0.11
C ALA A 242 5.32 -15.04 -0.69
N ASN A 243 5.82 -13.83 -0.95
CA ASN A 243 7.10 -13.64 -1.63
C ASN A 243 8.29 -14.11 -0.81
N ALA A 244 8.33 -13.83 0.49
CA ALA A 244 9.37 -14.37 1.36
C ALA A 244 9.33 -15.91 1.41
N ALA A 245 8.13 -16.51 1.45
CA ALA A 245 7.99 -17.96 1.33
C ALA A 245 8.51 -18.46 -0.03
N LEU A 246 8.09 -17.80 -1.12
CA LEU A 246 8.52 -18.15 -2.47
C LEU A 246 10.03 -18.10 -2.58
N LEU A 247 10.67 -17.05 -2.05
CA LEU A 247 12.12 -16.84 -2.02
C LEU A 247 12.85 -17.86 -1.10
N SER A 248 12.25 -18.28 0.00
CA SER A 248 12.81 -19.37 0.82
C SER A 248 12.66 -20.75 0.14
N ALA A 249 11.80 -20.89 -0.87
CA ALA A 249 11.64 -22.14 -1.62
C ALA A 249 12.85 -22.49 -2.52
N ALA A 250 13.90 -21.65 -2.52
CA ALA A 250 15.21 -21.97 -3.11
C ALA A 250 15.75 -23.27 -2.54
N ASP A 251 15.65 -23.44 -1.22
CA ASP A 251 16.05 -24.65 -0.50
C ASP A 251 15.10 -25.81 -0.88
N PRO A 252 15.60 -26.85 -1.57
CA PRO A 252 14.79 -28.00 -1.95
C PRO A 252 14.12 -28.70 -0.77
N SER A 253 14.74 -28.70 0.41
CA SER A 253 14.21 -29.35 1.62
C SER A 253 12.96 -28.66 2.18
N ARG A 254 12.82 -27.34 1.93
CA ARG A 254 11.69 -26.52 2.41
C ARG A 254 10.67 -26.22 1.32
N ARG A 255 11.04 -26.40 0.05
CA ARG A 255 10.25 -26.00 -1.13
C ARG A 255 8.78 -26.37 -1.05
N ALA A 256 8.44 -27.63 -0.79
CA ALA A 256 7.04 -28.07 -0.73
C ALA A 256 6.22 -27.30 0.33
N ALA A 257 6.77 -27.13 1.53
CA ALA A 257 6.13 -26.39 2.62
C ALA A 257 5.96 -24.90 2.27
N ARG A 258 7.00 -24.28 1.68
CA ARG A 258 6.95 -22.88 1.25
C ARG A 258 5.94 -22.61 0.15
N LEU A 259 5.89 -23.49 -0.86
CA LEU A 259 4.92 -23.37 -1.94
C LEU A 259 3.48 -23.56 -1.45
N ALA A 260 3.24 -24.39 -0.44
CA ALA A 260 1.93 -24.52 0.19
C ALA A 260 1.50 -23.22 0.89
N ILE A 261 2.43 -22.54 1.57
CA ILE A 261 2.20 -21.24 2.22
C ILE A 261 1.88 -20.16 1.17
N ALA A 262 2.70 -20.06 0.12
CA ALA A 262 2.47 -19.13 -0.98
C ALA A 262 1.11 -19.39 -1.66
N SER A 263 0.77 -20.66 -1.91
CA SER A 263 -0.51 -21.07 -2.51
C SER A 263 -1.72 -20.68 -1.64
N ARG A 264 -1.60 -20.79 -0.31
CA ARG A 264 -2.64 -20.34 0.62
C ARG A 264 -2.85 -18.83 0.52
N HIS A 265 -1.78 -18.05 0.46
CA HIS A 265 -1.87 -16.60 0.35
C HIS A 265 -2.39 -16.14 -1.02
N ALA A 266 -2.00 -16.79 -2.11
CA ALA A 266 -2.58 -16.54 -3.43
C ALA A 266 -4.11 -16.73 -3.44
N ARG A 267 -4.62 -17.80 -2.81
CA ARG A 267 -6.07 -18.02 -2.64
C ARG A 267 -6.74 -16.94 -1.79
N GLN A 268 -6.10 -16.52 -0.70
CA GLN A 268 -6.63 -15.46 0.16
C GLN A 268 -6.67 -14.09 -0.53
N LEU A 269 -5.66 -13.78 -1.35
CA LEU A 269 -5.63 -12.55 -2.16
C LEU A 269 -6.73 -12.53 -3.21
N ALA A 270 -6.92 -13.65 -3.93
CA ALA A 270 -8.05 -13.79 -4.87
C ALA A 270 -9.40 -13.65 -4.15
N GLY A 271 -9.48 -14.07 -2.88
CA GLY A 271 -10.67 -13.94 -2.03
C GLY A 271 -11.00 -12.51 -1.57
N GLU A 272 -10.09 -11.54 -1.73
CA GLU A 272 -10.38 -10.13 -1.43
C GLU A 272 -11.32 -9.50 -2.48
N ARG A 273 -11.45 -10.13 -3.66
CA ARG A 273 -12.38 -9.73 -4.73
C ARG A 273 -12.22 -8.29 -5.21
N VAL A 274 -10.99 -7.79 -5.18
CA VAL A 274 -10.60 -6.52 -5.78
C VAL A 274 -9.60 -6.77 -6.92
N PRO A 275 -9.63 -5.97 -8.02
CA PRO A 275 -8.82 -6.25 -9.21
C PRO A 275 -7.32 -6.37 -8.94
N HIS A 276 -6.75 -5.43 -8.17
CA HIS A 276 -5.32 -5.42 -7.86
C HIS A 276 -4.89 -6.65 -7.03
N ALA A 277 -5.70 -7.10 -6.07
CA ALA A 277 -5.41 -8.31 -5.29
C ALA A 277 -5.49 -9.58 -6.16
N THR A 278 -6.37 -9.59 -7.16
CA THR A 278 -6.46 -10.68 -8.14
C THR A 278 -5.21 -10.75 -9.02
N ALA A 279 -4.68 -9.61 -9.46
CA ALA A 279 -3.42 -9.54 -10.19
C ALA A 279 -2.23 -10.01 -9.34
N LEU A 280 -2.16 -9.59 -8.07
CA LEU A 280 -1.16 -10.10 -7.11
C LEU A 280 -1.27 -11.62 -6.90
N ALA A 281 -2.50 -12.17 -6.83
CA ALA A 281 -2.70 -13.61 -6.74
C ALA A 281 -2.19 -14.35 -7.99
N ALA A 282 -2.44 -13.82 -9.19
CA ALA A 282 -1.92 -14.38 -10.44
C ALA A 282 -0.38 -14.32 -10.47
N LEU A 283 0.22 -13.23 -9.99
CA LEU A 283 1.68 -13.08 -9.88
C LEU A 283 2.29 -14.19 -9.01
N LEU A 284 1.71 -14.43 -7.83
CA LEU A 284 2.14 -15.51 -6.94
C LEU A 284 1.92 -16.89 -7.56
N ARG A 285 0.82 -17.13 -8.28
CA ARG A 285 0.61 -18.40 -9.01
C ARG A 285 1.70 -18.64 -10.06
N GLY A 286 2.13 -17.60 -10.78
CA GLY A 286 3.25 -17.67 -11.71
C GLY A 286 4.55 -18.07 -11.01
N GLY A 287 4.89 -17.42 -9.89
CA GLY A 287 6.06 -17.77 -9.09
C GLY A 287 6.02 -19.20 -8.54
N ILE A 288 4.84 -19.67 -8.10
CA ILE A 288 4.64 -21.06 -7.62
C ILE A 288 4.85 -22.05 -8.76
N ALA A 289 4.30 -21.79 -9.95
CA ALA A 289 4.46 -22.66 -11.11
C ALA A 289 5.93 -22.71 -11.57
N ALA A 290 6.60 -21.56 -11.60
CA ALA A 290 8.02 -21.48 -11.94
C ALA A 290 8.88 -22.28 -10.94
N ALA A 291 8.60 -22.17 -9.64
CA ALA A 291 9.29 -22.94 -8.61
C ALA A 291 9.02 -24.46 -8.65
N ARG A 292 8.00 -24.90 -9.41
CA ARG A 292 7.72 -26.31 -9.70
C ARG A 292 8.33 -26.79 -11.03
N GLY A 293 8.98 -25.90 -11.78
CA GLY A 293 9.49 -26.18 -13.13
C GLY A 293 8.42 -26.16 -14.23
N ASP A 294 7.20 -25.71 -13.94
CA ASP A 294 6.11 -25.63 -14.90
C ASP A 294 6.15 -24.26 -15.62
N VAL A 295 7.03 -24.17 -16.62
CA VAL A 295 7.31 -22.92 -17.35
C VAL A 295 6.08 -22.40 -18.09
N GLU A 296 5.26 -23.30 -18.67
CA GLU A 296 4.06 -22.91 -19.42
C GLU A 296 3.02 -22.27 -18.50
N ARG A 297 2.69 -22.92 -17.38
CA ARG A 297 1.75 -22.34 -16.41
C ARG A 297 2.32 -21.07 -15.78
N ALA A 298 3.62 -21.01 -15.54
CA ALA A 298 4.27 -19.80 -15.03
C ALA A 298 4.12 -18.62 -15.99
N ALA A 299 4.40 -18.85 -17.28
CA ALA A 299 4.27 -17.83 -18.31
C ALA A 299 2.82 -17.36 -18.48
N LEU A 300 1.85 -18.28 -18.47
CA LEU A 300 0.43 -17.92 -18.56
C LEU A 300 -0.01 -17.06 -17.37
N ALA A 301 0.32 -17.48 -16.15
CA ALA A 301 -0.05 -16.75 -14.93
C ALA A 301 0.65 -15.37 -14.84
N HIS A 302 1.91 -15.25 -15.26
CA HIS A 302 2.57 -13.93 -15.33
C HIS A 302 2.00 -13.03 -16.42
N LYS A 303 1.54 -13.58 -17.55
CA LYS A 303 0.82 -12.81 -18.57
C LYS A 303 -0.51 -12.28 -18.05
N GLU A 304 -1.27 -13.11 -17.33
CA GLU A 304 -2.50 -12.69 -16.64
C GLU A 304 -2.23 -11.59 -15.61
N ALA A 305 -1.19 -11.77 -14.78
CA ALA A 305 -0.82 -10.80 -13.76
C ALA A 305 -0.39 -9.46 -14.36
N ALA A 306 0.45 -9.46 -15.41
CA ALA A 306 0.88 -8.24 -16.10
C ALA A 306 -0.32 -7.44 -16.63
N ARG A 307 -1.25 -8.09 -17.31
CA ARG A 307 -2.51 -7.48 -17.78
C ARG A 307 -3.32 -6.91 -16.62
N GLY A 308 -3.51 -7.69 -15.55
CA GLY A 308 -4.24 -7.21 -14.37
C GLY A 308 -3.60 -5.99 -13.71
N PHE A 309 -2.26 -5.90 -13.68
CA PHE A 309 -1.57 -4.71 -13.21
C PHE A 309 -1.74 -3.52 -14.15
N GLU A 310 -1.71 -3.73 -15.47
CA GLU A 310 -2.01 -2.68 -16.46
C GLU A 310 -3.43 -2.14 -16.31
N ASP A 311 -4.42 -3.04 -16.17
CA ASP A 311 -5.84 -2.68 -16.00
C ASP A 311 -6.10 -1.92 -14.67
N THR A 312 -5.17 -1.98 -13.72
CA THR A 312 -5.24 -1.30 -12.42
C THR A 312 -4.19 -0.20 -12.26
N ASP A 313 -3.55 0.20 -13.36
CA ASP A 313 -2.52 1.25 -13.41
C ASP A 313 -1.29 1.00 -12.51
N MET A 314 -1.01 -0.24 -12.14
CA MET A 314 0.14 -0.62 -11.29
C MET A 314 1.40 -0.86 -12.14
N ALA A 315 1.91 0.21 -12.77
CA ALA A 315 2.87 0.11 -13.86
C ALA A 315 4.21 -0.54 -13.46
N LEU A 316 4.71 -0.28 -12.25
CA LEU A 316 5.94 -0.94 -11.76
C LEU A 316 5.77 -2.45 -11.59
N LEU A 317 4.65 -2.90 -11.03
CA LEU A 317 4.34 -4.34 -10.90
C LEU A 317 4.11 -4.99 -12.27
N ALA A 318 3.48 -4.27 -13.22
CA ALA A 318 3.36 -4.72 -14.60
C ALA A 318 4.74 -4.90 -15.26
N ALA A 319 5.62 -3.90 -15.14
CA ALA A 319 6.99 -3.95 -15.67
C ALA A 319 7.80 -5.10 -15.03
N ALA A 320 7.78 -5.23 -13.70
CA ALA A 320 8.45 -6.32 -12.99
C ALA A 320 7.94 -7.70 -13.43
N THR A 321 6.63 -7.84 -13.61
CA THR A 321 6.01 -9.09 -14.08
C THR A 321 6.40 -9.39 -15.54
N ARG A 322 6.42 -8.38 -16.42
CA ARG A 322 6.85 -8.51 -17.82
C ARG A 322 8.32 -8.87 -17.93
N TYR A 323 9.19 -8.27 -17.11
CA TYR A 323 10.60 -8.65 -17.02
C TYR A 323 10.72 -10.16 -16.77
N ARG A 324 9.96 -10.67 -15.78
CA ARG A 324 9.97 -12.08 -15.39
C ARG A 324 9.38 -13.00 -16.46
N LEU A 325 8.24 -12.62 -17.03
CA LEU A 325 7.67 -13.31 -18.18
C LEU A 325 8.67 -13.40 -19.34
N GLY A 326 9.40 -12.32 -19.61
CA GLY A 326 10.42 -12.28 -20.65
C GLY A 326 11.58 -13.22 -20.39
N LYS A 327 12.02 -13.36 -19.13
CA LYS A 327 13.04 -14.34 -18.73
C LYS A 327 12.56 -15.79 -18.91
N LEU A 328 11.28 -16.09 -18.63
CA LEU A 328 10.70 -17.42 -18.82
C LEU A 328 10.54 -17.79 -20.30
N LEU A 329 10.06 -16.85 -21.12
CA LEU A 329 9.79 -17.11 -22.55
C LEU A 329 11.08 -17.26 -23.38
N GLY A 330 12.14 -16.52 -23.05
CA GLY A 330 13.36 -16.49 -23.87
C GLY A 330 13.12 -15.99 -25.31
N GLY A 331 14.11 -16.20 -26.19
CA GLY A 331 14.01 -15.82 -27.61
C GLY A 331 13.73 -14.33 -27.85
N ALA A 332 13.24 -14.00 -29.05
CA ALA A 332 12.94 -12.61 -29.42
C ALA A 332 11.80 -12.00 -28.60
N ARG A 333 10.72 -12.77 -28.38
CA ARG A 333 9.56 -12.34 -27.58
C ARG A 333 9.94 -12.06 -26.12
N GLY A 334 10.78 -12.90 -25.53
CA GLY A 334 11.27 -12.70 -24.17
C GLY A 334 12.17 -11.47 -24.04
N ARG A 335 13.10 -11.28 -24.99
CA ARG A 335 13.96 -10.08 -25.03
C ARG A 335 13.15 -8.80 -25.14
N ALA A 336 12.11 -8.76 -25.98
CA ALA A 336 11.23 -7.61 -26.11
C ALA A 336 10.50 -7.26 -24.80
N ASN A 337 10.00 -8.26 -24.07
CA ASN A 337 9.37 -8.06 -22.76
C ASN A 337 10.34 -7.50 -21.72
N VAL A 338 11.57 -8.04 -21.67
CA VAL A 338 12.63 -7.55 -20.77
C VAL A 338 12.99 -6.11 -21.12
N ALA A 339 13.24 -5.79 -22.39
CA ALA A 339 13.63 -4.45 -22.81
C ALA A 339 12.55 -3.40 -22.50
N ALA A 340 11.27 -3.72 -22.73
CA ALA A 340 10.17 -2.81 -22.39
C ALA A 340 10.05 -2.58 -20.88
N ALA A 341 10.26 -3.61 -20.06
CA ALA A 341 10.25 -3.49 -18.61
C ALA A 341 11.42 -2.66 -18.08
N VAL A 342 12.63 -2.89 -18.61
CA VAL A 342 13.83 -2.13 -18.23
C VAL A 342 13.67 -0.66 -18.60
N ARG A 343 13.21 -0.33 -19.82
CA ARG A 343 12.98 1.06 -20.22
C ARG A 343 12.05 1.81 -19.26
N TYR A 344 10.93 1.19 -18.87
CA TYR A 344 10.03 1.80 -17.87
C TYR A 344 10.74 2.03 -16.53
N MET A 345 11.50 1.04 -16.06
CA MET A 345 12.20 1.14 -14.78
C MET A 345 13.30 2.21 -14.82
N ASP A 346 14.01 2.35 -15.95
CA ASP A 346 15.00 3.40 -16.18
C ASP A 346 14.35 4.80 -16.19
N GLU A 347 13.19 4.95 -16.86
CA GLU A 347 12.40 6.19 -16.87
C GLU A 347 11.94 6.61 -15.46
N GLU A 348 11.65 5.65 -14.59
CA GLU A 348 11.30 5.87 -13.18
C GLU A 348 12.52 5.97 -12.23
N GLY A 349 13.75 5.94 -12.77
CA GLY A 349 14.99 6.10 -12.01
C GLY A 349 15.33 4.90 -11.12
N ILE A 350 14.99 3.69 -11.55
CA ILE A 350 15.33 2.45 -10.84
C ILE A 350 16.68 1.94 -11.34
N GLU A 351 17.70 1.97 -10.48
CA GLU A 351 19.09 1.62 -10.80
C GLU A 351 19.28 0.14 -11.12
N ASN A 352 18.51 -0.74 -10.47
CA ASN A 352 18.65 -2.20 -10.65
C ASN A 352 17.32 -2.87 -11.03
N PRO A 353 16.92 -2.80 -12.33
CA PRO A 353 15.67 -3.39 -12.81
C PRO A 353 15.54 -4.90 -12.52
N ALA A 354 16.65 -5.64 -12.58
CA ALA A 354 16.66 -7.07 -12.35
C ALA A 354 16.31 -7.43 -10.90
N ARG A 355 16.89 -6.71 -9.94
CA ARG A 355 16.66 -6.89 -8.50
C ARG A 355 15.29 -6.36 -8.09
N MET A 356 14.86 -5.22 -8.65
CA MET A 356 13.49 -4.72 -8.50
C MET A 356 12.46 -5.74 -8.98
N ALA A 357 12.66 -6.34 -10.16
CA ALA A 357 11.80 -7.40 -10.65
C ALA A 357 11.88 -8.70 -9.81
N ALA A 358 13.01 -8.96 -9.14
CA ALA A 358 13.16 -10.12 -8.24
C ALA A 358 12.34 -9.96 -6.97
N MET A 359 12.30 -8.74 -6.44
CA MET A 359 11.57 -8.41 -5.23
C MET A 359 10.08 -8.73 -5.33
N TYR A 360 9.45 -8.40 -6.47
CA TYR A 360 8.02 -8.64 -6.68
C TYR A 360 7.68 -10.05 -7.17
N ALA A 361 8.59 -10.66 -7.93
CA ALA A 361 8.35 -11.93 -8.61
C ALA A 361 9.63 -12.78 -8.62
N PRO A 362 9.97 -13.42 -7.49
CA PRO A 362 11.15 -14.26 -7.38
C PRO A 362 11.02 -15.50 -8.27
N ILE A 363 12.08 -15.83 -9.02
CA ILE A 363 12.18 -17.05 -9.83
C ILE A 363 13.57 -17.66 -9.64
N TRP A 364 13.60 -18.99 -9.53
CA TRP A 364 14.80 -19.82 -9.43
C TRP A 364 15.35 -20.13 -10.82
N ARG A 365 16.68 -20.07 -10.99
CA ARG A 365 17.35 -20.66 -12.14
C ARG A 365 17.69 -22.11 -11.86
#